data_AF-A0ABD6SYC3-F1
#
_entry.id   AF-A0ABD6SYC3-F1
#
_cell.length_a   1.000
_cell.length_b   1.000
_cell.length_c   1.000
_cell.angle_alpha   90.00
_cell.angle_beta   90.00
_cell.angle_gamma   90.00
#
_symmetry.space_group_name_H-M   'P 1'
#
loop_
_entity.id
_entity.type
_entity.pdbx_description
1 polymer ?
#
loop_
_entity_poly.entity_id
_entity_poly.type
_entity_poly.pdbx_seq_one_letter_code
_entity_poly.pdbx_strand_id
1 'polypeptide(L)'
;MKNNKSNRALRVGANIVFILLLLGAFQMFFDENYTNDHFGGLFLITFWMLRSIYGFTISLKEGNKKLALIDLGLVIFAFYFLFSQSIKYFL
;
A
#
# COMPACT_ATOMS: atom_id res chain seq x y z
N MET A 1 -26.06 -14.34 8.45
CA MET A 1 -24.82 -14.66 9.20
C MET A 1 -23.61 -14.38 8.30
N LYS A 2 -22.96 -13.22 8.42
CA LYS A 2 -22.01 -12.72 7.41
C LYS A 2 -20.56 -13.15 7.74
N ASN A 3 -20.09 -14.20 7.06
CA ASN A 3 -18.68 -14.58 6.80
C ASN A 3 -17.58 -13.99 7.71
N ASN A 4 -17.58 -14.31 9.01
CA ASN A 4 -16.54 -13.88 9.95
C ASN A 4 -15.16 -14.51 9.65
N LYS A 5 -15.14 -15.73 9.11
CA LYS A 5 -13.91 -16.53 8.90
C LYS A 5 -13.12 -16.05 7.68
N SER A 6 -13.75 -15.76 6.54
CA SER A 6 -13.01 -15.24 5.37
C SER A 6 -12.62 -13.78 5.53
N ASN A 7 -13.36 -12.97 6.30
CA ASN A 7 -12.89 -11.63 6.70
C ASN A 7 -11.62 -11.71 7.56
N ARG A 8 -11.50 -12.74 8.42
CA ARG A 8 -10.29 -12.97 9.23
C ARG A 8 -9.12 -13.40 8.36
N ALA A 9 -9.32 -14.34 7.43
CA ALA A 9 -8.29 -14.78 6.50
C ALA A 9 -7.78 -13.64 5.60
N LEU A 10 -8.68 -12.83 5.06
CA LEU A 10 -8.32 -11.65 4.26
C LEU A 10 -7.52 -10.62 5.06
N ARG A 11 -7.90 -10.38 6.33
CA ARG A 11 -7.17 -9.47 7.21
C ARG A 11 -5.76 -9.98 7.50
N VAL A 12 -5.60 -11.27 7.77
CA VAL A 12 -4.29 -11.89 8.00
C VAL A 12 -3.44 -11.83 6.74
N GLY A 13 -3.99 -12.20 5.59
CA GLY A 13 -3.29 -12.14 4.30
C GLY A 13 -2.84 -10.73 3.94
N ALA A 14 -3.72 -9.73 4.08
CA ALA A 14 -3.37 -8.34 3.83
C ALA A 14 -2.25 -7.85 4.76
N ASN A 15 -2.32 -8.19 6.05
CA ASN A 15 -1.28 -7.82 7.01
C ASN A 15 0.07 -8.48 6.70
N ILE A 16 0.09 -9.74 6.22
CA ILE A 16 1.33 -10.40 5.77
C ILE A 16 1.93 -9.63 4.61
N VAL A 17 1.13 -9.30 3.59
CA VAL A 17 1.59 -8.51 2.43
C VAL A 17 2.15 -7.16 2.88
N PHE A 18 1.47 -6.47 3.80
CA PHE A 18 1.93 -5.20 4.36
C PHE A 18 3.27 -5.32 5.08
N ILE A 19 3.46 -6.36 5.89
CA ILE A 19 4.74 -6.61 6.58
C ILE A 19 5.85 -6.92 5.57
N LEU A 20 5.58 -7.75 4.56
CA LEU A 20 6.57 -8.07 3.52
C LEU A 20 7.01 -6.84 2.73
N LEU A 21 6.09 -5.93 2.41
CA LEU A 21 6.43 -4.68 1.73
C LEU A 21 7.29 -3.76 2.59
N LEU A 22 6.99 -3.66 3.90
CA LEU A 22 7.80 -2.89 4.83
C LEU A 22 9.19 -3.49 5.03
N LEU A 23 9.30 -4.82 5.12
CA LEU A 23 10.58 -5.52 5.21
C LEU A 23 11.40 -5.33 3.93
N GLY A 24 10.78 -5.40 2.75
CA GLY A 24 11.44 -5.12 1.48
C GLY A 24 11.95 -3.68 1.40
N ALA A 25 11.13 -2.71 1.79
CA ALA A 25 11.55 -1.30 1.86
C ALA A 25 12.73 -1.11 2.82
N PHE A 26 12.66 -1.69 4.02
CA PHE A 26 13.72 -1.61 5.01
C PHE A 26 15.02 -2.26 4.50
N GLN A 27 14.94 -3.46 3.93
CA GLN A 27 16.11 -4.12 3.37
C GLN A 27 16.81 -3.27 2.31
N MET A 28 16.05 -2.60 1.44
CA MET A 28 16.60 -1.78 0.37
C MET A 28 17.19 -0.45 0.86
N PHE A 29 16.57 0.19 1.87
CA PHE A 29 17.09 1.45 2.42
C PHE A 29 18.34 1.29 3.28
N PHE A 30 18.57 0.09 3.83
CA PHE A 30 19.66 -0.18 4.75
C PHE A 30 20.70 -1.15 4.17
N ASP A 31 20.65 -1.42 2.86
CA ASP A 31 21.74 -2.10 2.19
C ASP A 31 22.89 -1.14 1.84
N GLU A 32 24.04 -1.70 1.44
CA GLU A 32 25.24 -0.92 1.15
C GLU A 32 25.18 -0.17 -0.20
N ASN A 33 24.22 -0.52 -1.07
CA ASN A 33 24.07 0.06 -2.39
C ASN A 33 22.93 1.08 -2.41
N TYR A 34 23.29 2.35 -2.20
CA TYR A 34 22.38 3.50 -2.25
C TYR A 34 21.53 3.64 -3.54
N THR A 35 21.86 2.94 -4.62
CA THR A 35 20.99 2.85 -5.81
C THR A 35 19.66 2.17 -5.49
N ASN A 36 19.66 1.26 -4.51
CA ASN A 36 18.50 0.47 -4.09
C ASN A 36 17.50 1.27 -3.26
N ASP A 37 17.87 2.45 -2.76
CA ASP A 37 16.95 3.38 -2.09
C ASP A 37 15.75 3.74 -2.96
N HIS A 38 15.93 3.78 -4.29
CA HIS A 38 14.83 3.98 -5.23
C HIS A 38 13.81 2.84 -5.16
N PHE A 39 14.26 1.59 -5.11
CA PHE A 39 13.38 0.44 -4.95
C PHE A 39 12.75 0.42 -3.55
N GLY A 40 13.49 0.80 -2.50
CA GLY A 40 12.93 0.96 -1.15
C GLY A 40 11.77 1.96 -1.13
N GLY A 41 11.92 3.09 -1.84
CA GLY A 41 10.85 4.06 -2.07
C GLY A 41 9.63 3.47 -2.81
N LEU A 42 9.86 2.67 -3.86
CA LEU A 42 8.78 1.99 -4.58
C LEU A 42 8.02 1.00 -3.70
N PHE A 43 8.72 0.20 -2.88
CA PHE A 43 8.10 -0.72 -1.92
C PHE A 43 7.24 0.03 -0.90
N LEU A 44 7.75 1.16 -0.39
CA LEU A 44 7.03 1.99 0.59
C LEU A 44 5.77 2.62 -0.01
N ILE A 45 5.84 3.21 -1.21
CA ILE A 45 4.67 3.80 -1.88
C ILE A 45 3.64 2.72 -2.24
N THR A 46 4.10 1.55 -2.69
CA THR A 46 3.22 0.39 -2.95
C THR A 46 2.51 -0.07 -1.68
N PHE A 47 3.22 -0.13 -0.54
CA PHE A 47 2.63 -0.39 0.77
C PHE A 47 1.51 0.61 1.09
N TRP A 48 1.78 1.91 0.94
CA TRP A 48 0.79 2.95 1.21
C TRP A 48 -0.43 2.83 0.31
N MET A 49 -0.23 2.60 -0.99
CA MET A 49 -1.32 2.42 -1.95
C MET A 49 -2.22 1.24 -1.57
N LEU A 50 -1.64 0.05 -1.33
CA LEU A 50 -2.41 -1.15 -0.99
C LEU A 50 -3.10 -1.01 0.38
N ARG A 51 -2.42 -0.38 1.35
CA ARG A 51 -2.99 -0.12 2.68
C ARG A 51 -4.21 0.78 2.61
N SER A 52 -4.15 1.83 1.79
CA SER A 52 -5.27 2.75 1.56
C SER A 52 -6.39 2.11 0.74
N ILE A 53 -6.12 1.28 -0.28
CA ILE A 53 -7.18 0.51 -0.97
C ILE A 53 -7.91 -0.43 0.00
N TYR A 54 -7.16 -1.12 0.85
CA TYR A 54 -7.73 -2.00 1.86
C TYR A 54 -8.57 -1.21 2.88
N GLY A 55 -8.05 -0.08 3.37
CA GLY A 55 -8.76 0.85 4.26
C GLY A 55 -10.06 1.37 3.63
N PHE A 56 -9.98 1.83 2.38
CA PHE A 56 -11.12 2.33 1.60
C PHE A 56 -12.23 1.29 1.52
N THR A 57 -11.87 0.05 1.18
CA THR A 57 -12.81 -1.07 1.07
C THR A 57 -13.51 -1.37 2.40
N ILE A 58 -12.79 -1.28 3.52
CA ILE A 58 -13.37 -1.46 4.86
C ILE A 58 -14.27 -0.27 5.23
N SER A 59 -13.79 0.96 5.05
CA SER A 59 -14.54 2.20 5.32
C SER A 59 -15.86 2.26 4.55
N LEU A 60 -15.88 1.82 3.28
CA LEU A 60 -17.11 1.70 2.49
C LEU A 60 -18.06 0.65 3.07
N LYS A 61 -17.56 -0.52 3.47
CA LYS A 61 -18.38 -1.58 4.09
C LYS A 61 -18.99 -1.15 5.42
N GLU A 62 -18.31 -0.28 6.15
CA GLU A 62 -18.73 0.24 7.46
C GLU A 62 -19.52 1.56 7.35
N GLY A 63 -19.66 2.12 6.13
CA GLY A 63 -20.39 3.38 5.90
C GLY A 63 -19.64 4.64 6.36
N ASN A 64 -18.34 4.53 6.70
CA ASN A 64 -17.53 5.66 7.15
C ASN A 64 -16.99 6.48 5.97
N LYS A 65 -17.81 7.43 5.49
CA LYS A 65 -17.50 8.28 4.33
C LYS A 65 -16.24 9.13 4.52
N LYS A 66 -15.96 9.61 5.73
CA LYS A 66 -14.80 10.48 5.99
C LYS A 66 -13.48 9.73 5.81
N LEU A 67 -13.36 8.54 6.42
CA LEU A 67 -12.18 7.70 6.24
C LEU A 67 -12.04 7.22 4.79
N ALA A 68 -13.16 6.85 4.14
CA ALA A 68 -13.14 6.47 2.73
C ALA A 68 -12.59 7.60 1.81
N LEU A 69 -12.95 8.86 2.06
CA LEU A 69 -12.40 9.98 1.29
C LEU A 69 -10.90 10.18 1.52
N ILE A 70 -10.44 10.01 2.76
CA ILE A 70 -9.00 10.10 3.09
C ILE A 70 -8.23 8.98 2.39
N ASP A 71 -8.72 7.74 2.50
CA ASP A 71 -8.10 6.58 1.85
C ASP A 71 -8.07 6.75 0.32
N LEU A 72 -9.15 7.24 -0.29
CA LEU A 72 -9.20 7.52 -1.72
C LEU A 72 -8.18 8.58 -2.15
N GLY A 73 -8.05 9.66 -1.37
CA GLY A 73 -7.05 10.70 -1.63
C GLY A 73 -5.62 10.14 -1.58
N LEU A 74 -5.33 9.28 -0.61
CA LEU A 74 -4.03 8.60 -0.49
C LEU A 74 -3.76 7.67 -1.68
N VAL A 75 -4.76 6.92 -2.16
CA VAL A 75 -4.62 6.08 -3.35
C VAL A 75 -4.30 6.91 -4.60
N ILE A 76 -5.02 8.01 -4.81
CA ILE A 76 -4.78 8.90 -5.96
C ILE A 76 -3.37 9.49 -5.90
N PHE A 77 -2.95 9.95 -4.72
CA PHE A 77 -1.61 10.49 -4.51
C PHE A 77 -0.51 9.45 -4.77
N ALA A 78 -0.65 8.24 -4.21
CA ALA A 78 0.31 7.16 -4.40
C ALA A 78 0.37 6.71 -5.87
N PHE A 79 -0.78 6.60 -6.53
CA PHE A 79 -0.85 6.28 -7.96
C PHE A 79 -0.15 7.33 -8.81
N TYR A 80 -0.41 8.61 -8.56
CA TYR A 80 0.26 9.71 -9.28
C TYR A 80 1.78 9.65 -9.11
N PHE A 81 2.26 9.40 -7.88
CA PHE A 81 3.69 9.25 -7.62
C PHE A 81 4.29 8.07 -8.38
N LEU A 82 3.67 6.88 -8.31
CA LEU A 82 4.15 5.70 -9.03
C LEU A 82 4.14 5.91 -10.55
N PHE A 83 3.09 6.54 -11.07
CA PHE A 83 2.98 6.86 -12.49
C PHE A 83 4.08 7.82 -12.94
N SER A 84 4.31 8.90 -12.17
CA SER A 84 5.38 9.87 -12.44
C SER A 84 6.77 9.22 -12.47
N GLN A 85 7.08 8.37 -11.48
CA GLN A 85 8.34 7.63 -11.48
C GLN A 85 8.43 6.66 -12.66
N SER A 86 7.34 5.97 -13.00
CA SER A 86 7.31 5.04 -14.13
C SER A 86 7.61 5.76 -15.45
N ILE A 87 7.02 6.94 -15.68
CA ILE A 87 7.34 7.75 -16.86
C ILE A 87 8.83 8.11 -16.89
N LYS A 88 9.42 8.52 -15.75
CA LYS A 88 10.84 8.89 -15.68
C LYS A 88 11.79 7.73 -16.01
N TYR A 89 11.43 6.50 -15.68
CA TYR A 89 12.32 5.34 -15.84
C TYR A 89 12.03 4.48 -17.08
N PHE A 90 10.82 4.53 -17.64
CA PHE A 90 10.40 3.63 -18.73
C PHE A 90 10.01 4.35 -20.04
N LEU A 91 9.83 5.68 -20.04
CA LEU A 91 9.52 6.49 -21.23
C LEU A 91 10.66 7.47 -21.55
#